data_AF-A0A162J4M1-F1
#
_entry.id   AF-A0A162J4M1-F1
#
_cell.length_a   1.000
_cell.length_b   1.000
_cell.length_c   1.000
_cell.angle_alpha   90.00
_cell.angle_beta   90.00
_cell.angle_gamma   90.00
#
_symmetry.space_group_name_H-M   'P 1'
#
loop_
_entity.id
_entity.type
_entity.pdbx_description
1 polymer ?
#
loop_
_entity_poly.entity_id
_entity_poly.type
_entity_poly.pdbx_seq_one_letter_code
_entity_poly.pdbx_strand_id
1 'polypeptide(L)'
;MAFTVLDALNDHPTAPVEDTFMQSQSSKSWVKDFLPIKKLLVHTYLTPDGSSVLANFDAFIPESDDDLLRFGEVAYPPNKRHYKLYSESDGIDWFHSEISNVVLPAFFRYPPITQNRSRALENWHNSGSSAG
;
A
#
# COMPACT_ATOMS: atom_id res chain seq x y z
N MET A 1 0.80 -24.65 -7.17
CA MET A 1 0.43 -23.75 -6.06
C MET A 1 0.10 -22.40 -6.67
N ALA A 2 -0.92 -21.69 -6.19
CA ALA A 2 -1.24 -20.35 -6.66
C ALA A 2 -0.27 -19.34 -6.02
N PHE A 3 0.12 -18.30 -6.76
CA PHE A 3 0.93 -17.20 -6.23
C PHE A 3 0.04 -16.35 -5.31
N THR A 4 0.43 -16.20 -4.05
CA THR A 4 -0.37 -15.52 -3.02
C THR A 4 0.10 -14.08 -2.79
N VAL A 5 -0.71 -13.27 -2.10
CA VAL A 5 -0.30 -11.92 -1.67
C VAL A 5 0.94 -11.98 -0.78
N LEU A 6 1.05 -13.01 0.08
CA LEU A 6 2.24 -13.19 0.91
C LEU A 6 3.48 -13.48 0.07
N ASP A 7 3.36 -14.28 -0.99
CA ASP A 7 4.46 -14.51 -1.93
C ASP A 7 4.86 -13.20 -2.62
N ALA A 8 3.88 -12.40 -3.05
CA ALA A 8 4.10 -11.11 -3.69
C ALA A 8 4.80 -10.08 -2.78
N LEU A 9 4.46 -10.06 -1.49
CA LEU A 9 5.08 -9.16 -0.50
C LEU A 9 6.52 -9.55 -0.17
N ASN A 10 6.84 -10.83 -0.24
CA ASN A 10 8.20 -11.34 -0.01
C ASN A 10 9.08 -11.29 -1.27
N ASP A 11 8.48 -11.11 -2.46
CA ASP A 11 9.21 -11.01 -3.71
C ASP A 11 9.78 -9.60 -3.93
N HIS A 12 10.92 -9.52 -4.63
CA HIS A 12 11.52 -8.25 -5.00
C HIS A 12 11.01 -7.79 -6.37
N PRO A 13 10.76 -6.49 -6.58
CA PRO A 13 10.45 -5.97 -7.91
C PRO A 13 11.57 -6.34 -8.89
N THR A 14 11.22 -7.06 -9.97
CA THR A 14 12.19 -7.52 -10.98
C THR A 14 12.22 -6.65 -12.23
N ALA A 15 11.36 -5.62 -12.29
CA ALA A 15 11.32 -4.70 -13.40
C ALA A 15 12.60 -3.83 -13.44
N PRO A 16 13.27 -3.74 -14.60
CA PRO A 16 14.43 -2.87 -14.75
C PRO A 16 14.02 -1.40 -14.62
N VAL A 17 14.75 -0.69 -13.75
CA VAL A 17 14.57 0.74 -13.47
C VAL A 17 15.83 1.48 -13.89
N GLU A 18 15.68 2.47 -14.76
CA GLU A 18 16.75 3.41 -15.08
C GLU A 18 16.68 4.58 -14.08
N ASP A 19 17.61 4.60 -13.13
CA ASP A 19 17.84 5.76 -12.27
C ASP A 19 18.54 6.85 -13.08
N THR A 20 17.86 7.97 -13.23
CA THR A 20 18.37 9.10 -14.01
C THR A 20 19.29 10.02 -13.19
N PHE A 21 19.50 9.70 -11.89
CA PHE A 21 20.28 10.46 -10.92
C PHE A 21 19.86 11.93 -10.78
N MET A 22 18.66 12.27 -11.24
CA MET A 22 18.10 13.60 -11.06
C MET A 22 17.65 13.77 -9.62
N GLN A 23 18.52 14.39 -8.83
CA GLN A 23 18.21 14.77 -7.47
C GLN A 23 17.13 15.86 -7.48
N SER A 24 16.11 15.68 -6.65
CA SER A 24 15.09 16.70 -6.41
C SER A 24 15.77 18.00 -5.96
N GLN A 25 15.66 19.05 -6.77
CA GLN A 25 16.11 20.40 -6.41
C GLN A 25 15.12 21.12 -5.49
N SER A 26 14.16 20.39 -4.90
CA SER A 26 13.17 20.90 -3.96
C SER A 26 13.84 21.41 -2.67
N SER A 27 14.53 22.54 -2.77
CA SER A 27 14.98 23.37 -1.65
C SER A 27 13.79 24.15 -1.12
N LYS A 28 12.78 23.43 -0.64
CA LYS A 28 11.61 24.01 0.01
C LYS A 28 12.09 24.73 1.26
N SER A 29 12.20 26.05 1.19
CA SER A 29 12.73 26.89 2.27
C SER A 29 11.98 26.68 3.59
N TRP A 30 10.67 26.43 3.51
CA TRP A 30 9.80 26.12 4.65
C TRP A 30 10.17 24.82 5.40
N VAL A 31 10.90 23.88 4.77
CA VAL A 31 11.33 22.64 5.44
C VAL A 31 12.45 22.90 6.44
N LYS A 32 13.20 24.00 6.28
CA LYS A 32 14.31 24.37 7.18
C LYS A 32 13.84 24.72 8.60
N ASP A 33 12.56 25.04 8.77
CA ASP A 33 11.96 25.39 10.07
C ASP A 33 11.54 24.15 10.86
N PHE A 34 11.50 22.96 10.23
CA PHE A 34 11.21 21.71 10.92
C PHE A 34 12.47 21.20 11.63
N LEU A 35 12.30 20.77 12.88
CA LEU A 35 13.39 20.15 13.63
C LEU A 35 13.89 18.91 12.87
N PRO A 36 15.22 18.75 12.68
CA PRO A 36 15.77 17.57 12.02
C PRO A 36 15.30 16.32 12.77
N ILE A 37 14.97 15.25 12.03
CA ILE A 37 14.73 13.93 12.62
C ILE A 37 16.03 13.50 13.29
N LYS A 38 16.09 13.58 14.63
CA LYS A 38 17.31 13.29 15.42
C LYS A 38 17.56 11.80 15.61
N LYS A 39 16.52 10.97 15.47
CA LYS A 39 16.59 9.52 15.60
C LYS A 39 15.72 8.91 14.50
N LEU A 40 16.37 8.39 13.47
CA LEU A 40 15.71 7.58 12.47
C LEU A 40 15.61 6.15 13.01
N LEU A 41 14.39 5.66 13.26
CA LEU A 41 14.15 4.26 13.55
C LEU A 41 14.10 3.52 12.20
N VAL A 42 15.20 2.85 11.87
CA VAL A 42 15.30 2.06 10.64
C VAL A 42 14.92 0.63 10.98
N HIS A 43 13.90 0.15 10.31
CA HIS A 43 13.33 -1.18 10.47
C HIS A 43 13.89 -2.16 9.43
N THR A 44 15.05 -1.86 8.86
CA THR A 44 15.77 -2.73 7.93
C THR A 44 17.21 -2.89 8.39
N TYR A 45 17.74 -4.11 8.27
CA TYR A 45 19.09 -4.43 8.69
C TYR A 45 19.73 -5.43 7.72
N LEU A 46 21.03 -5.30 7.51
CA LEU A 46 21.81 -6.26 6.75
C LEU A 46 22.03 -7.52 7.59
N THR A 47 21.94 -8.68 6.96
CA THR A 47 22.39 -9.92 7.61
C THR A 47 23.88 -9.84 7.93
N PRO A 48 24.37 -10.58 8.96
CA PRO A 48 25.78 -10.52 9.38
C PRO A 48 26.78 -10.85 8.26
N ASP A 49 26.37 -11.62 7.27
CA ASP A 49 27.15 -11.99 6.08
C ASP A 49 27.04 -10.96 4.93
N GLY A 50 26.23 -9.91 5.10
CA GLY A 50 26.01 -8.85 4.11
C GLY A 50 25.26 -9.28 2.86
N SER A 51 24.72 -10.51 2.82
CA SER A 51 24.13 -11.08 1.62
C SER A 51 22.67 -10.66 1.38
N SER A 52 21.97 -10.24 2.43
CA SER A 52 20.55 -9.90 2.35
C SER A 52 20.18 -8.73 3.26
N VAL A 53 19.15 -7.99 2.85
CA VAL A 53 18.51 -6.95 3.66
C VAL A 53 17.23 -7.54 4.22
N LEU A 54 17.13 -7.61 5.54
CA LEU A 54 15.94 -8.04 6.25
C LEU A 54 15.17 -6.83 6.77
N ALA A 55 13.85 -6.95 6.85
CA ALA A 55 12.98 -5.96 7.45
C ALA A 55 12.38 -6.51 8.76
N ASN A 56 12.35 -5.67 9.80
CA ASN A 56 11.71 -5.92 11.08
C ASN A 56 10.47 -5.03 11.20
N PHE A 57 9.29 -5.64 11.21
CA PHE A 57 8.01 -4.92 11.29
C PHE A 57 7.44 -4.83 12.71
N ASP A 58 8.26 -5.05 13.76
CA ASP A 58 7.86 -5.01 15.17
C ASP A 58 7.26 -3.69 15.67
N ALA A 59 7.57 -2.57 15.02
CA ALA A 59 6.94 -1.28 15.32
C ALA A 59 5.51 -1.16 14.78
N PHE A 60 5.06 -2.07 13.92
CA PHE A 60 3.69 -2.08 13.41
C PHE A 60 2.76 -2.85 14.35
N ILE A 61 1.46 -2.60 14.17
CA ILE A 61 0.42 -3.34 14.87
C ILE A 61 0.54 -4.81 14.44
N PRO A 62 0.39 -5.78 15.38
CA PRO A 62 0.39 -7.20 15.03
C PRO A 62 -0.65 -7.51 13.95
N GLU A 63 -0.33 -8.52 13.14
CA GLU A 63 -1.23 -9.04 12.11
C GLU A 63 -2.57 -9.44 12.74
N SER A 64 -3.65 -9.01 12.12
CA SER A 64 -5.01 -9.35 12.47
C SER A 64 -5.50 -10.56 11.67
N ASP A 65 -6.63 -11.15 12.07
CA ASP A 65 -7.23 -12.28 11.35
C ASP A 65 -7.57 -11.92 9.89
N ASP A 66 -7.92 -10.66 9.62
CA ASP A 66 -8.16 -10.16 8.26
C ASP A 66 -6.88 -10.17 7.41
N ASP A 67 -5.71 -9.95 8.02
CA ASP A 67 -4.43 -9.97 7.32
C ASP A 67 -4.08 -11.39 6.85
N LEU A 68 -4.37 -12.41 7.67
CA LEU A 68 -4.20 -13.81 7.27
C LEU A 68 -5.07 -14.16 6.05
N LEU A 69 -6.30 -13.63 5.99
CA LEU A 69 -7.18 -13.80 4.83
C LEU A 69 -6.64 -13.07 3.59
N ARG A 70 -6.14 -11.84 3.75
CA ARG A 70 -5.52 -11.07 2.66
C ARG A 70 -4.28 -11.78 2.12
N PHE A 71 -3.43 -12.31 3.00
CA PHE A 71 -2.21 -13.01 2.65
C PHE A 71 -2.46 -14.29 1.86
N GLY A 72 -3.53 -15.02 2.17
CA GLY A 72 -3.94 -16.22 1.45
C GLY A 72 -4.62 -15.97 0.11
N GLU A 73 -4.99 -14.73 -0.20
CA GLU A 73 -5.64 -14.39 -1.47
C GLU A 73 -4.65 -14.55 -2.64
N VAL A 74 -5.18 -14.96 -3.80
CA VAL A 74 -4.39 -15.07 -5.02
C VAL A 74 -3.95 -13.67 -5.47
N ALA A 75 -2.64 -13.50 -5.64
CA ALA A 75 -2.05 -12.31 -6.23
C ALA A 75 -1.61 -12.58 -7.66
N TYR A 76 -1.48 -11.50 -8.43
CA TYR A 76 -0.91 -11.55 -9.77
C TYR A 76 0.33 -10.67 -9.81
N PRO A 77 1.47 -11.21 -10.26
CA PRO A 77 2.69 -10.42 -10.37
C PRO A 77 2.49 -9.27 -11.37
N PRO A 78 3.22 -8.16 -11.19
CA PRO A 78 3.15 -7.04 -12.11
C PRO A 78 3.63 -7.45 -13.51
N ASN A 79 3.03 -6.86 -14.53
CA ASN A 79 3.49 -7.04 -15.91
C ASN A 79 4.88 -6.45 -16.07
N LYS A 80 5.79 -7.17 -16.73
CA LYS A 80 7.14 -6.65 -17.02
C LYS A 80 7.07 -5.34 -17.80
N ARG A 81 7.61 -4.28 -17.21
CA ARG A 81 7.70 -2.92 -17.76
C ARG A 81 9.11 -2.37 -17.53
N HIS A 82 9.47 -1.37 -18.32
CA HIS A 82 10.69 -0.60 -18.12
C HIS A 82 10.28 0.77 -17.59
N TYR A 83 10.90 1.20 -16.49
CA TYR A 83 10.61 2.49 -15.87
C TYR A 83 11.81 3.42 -16.02
N LYS A 84 11.52 4.67 -16.35
CA LYS A 84 12.50 5.76 -16.30
C LYS A 84 12.06 6.71 -15.21
N LEU A 85 12.75 6.68 -14.07
CA LEU A 85 12.41 7.54 -12.94
C LEU A 85 13.02 8.93 -13.15
N TYR A 86 12.35 9.74 -13.99
CA TYR A 86 12.75 11.11 -14.29
C TYR A 86 12.05 12.12 -13.36
N SER A 87 10.81 11.86 -13.02
CA SER A 87 9.93 12.74 -12.24
C SER A 87 9.30 12.02 -11.06
N GLU A 88 8.77 12.80 -10.09
CA GLU A 88 8.00 12.23 -8.98
C GLU A 88 6.78 11.43 -9.47
N SER A 89 6.15 11.86 -10.58
CA SER A 89 5.07 11.11 -11.22
C SER A 89 5.50 9.73 -11.69
N ASP A 90 6.70 9.59 -12.27
CA ASP A 90 7.19 8.29 -12.73
C ASP A 90 7.41 7.33 -11.53
N GLY A 91 7.84 7.87 -10.39
CA GLY A 91 7.98 7.12 -9.14
C GLY A 91 6.63 6.69 -8.56
N ILE A 92 5.62 7.57 -8.63
CA ILE A 92 4.24 7.24 -8.24
C ILE A 92 3.69 6.14 -9.13
N ASP A 93 3.90 6.23 -10.44
CA ASP A 93 3.43 5.23 -11.40
C ASP A 93 4.09 3.87 -11.14
N TRP A 94 5.42 3.85 -10.96
CA TRP A 94 6.17 2.65 -10.59
C TRP A 94 5.65 2.01 -9.29
N PHE A 95 5.44 2.82 -8.25
CA PHE A 95 4.94 2.32 -6.96
C PHE A 95 3.55 1.69 -7.10
N HIS A 96 2.66 2.31 -7.89
CA HIS A 96 1.34 1.75 -8.11
C HIS A 96 1.40 0.44 -8.88
N SER A 97 2.17 0.38 -9.96
CA SER A 97 2.21 -0.80 -10.82
C SER A 97 2.93 -1.98 -10.18
N GLU A 98 4.05 -1.75 -9.50
CA GLU A 98 4.91 -2.82 -8.98
C GLU A 98 4.56 -3.23 -7.54
N ILE A 99 4.04 -2.31 -6.72
CA ILE A 99 3.83 -2.55 -5.29
C ILE A 99 2.34 -2.55 -4.94
N SER A 100 1.65 -1.42 -5.07
CA SER A 100 0.34 -1.27 -4.44
C SER A 100 -0.77 -2.04 -5.16
N ASN A 101 -0.81 -2.02 -6.50
CA ASN A 101 -1.88 -2.69 -7.26
C ASN A 101 -1.84 -4.21 -7.15
N VAL A 102 -0.69 -4.80 -6.79
CA VAL A 102 -0.54 -6.24 -6.62
C VAL A 102 -1.31 -6.73 -5.40
N VAL A 103 -1.31 -5.94 -4.32
CA VAL A 103 -1.94 -6.30 -3.03
C VAL A 103 -3.34 -5.70 -2.86
N LEU A 104 -3.65 -4.62 -3.58
CA LEU A 104 -4.91 -3.88 -3.46
C LEU A 104 -6.18 -4.74 -3.63
N PRO A 105 -6.24 -5.73 -4.55
CA PRO A 105 -7.42 -6.59 -4.69
C PRO A 105 -7.78 -7.36 -3.41
N ALA A 106 -6.79 -7.76 -2.61
CA ALA A 106 -7.03 -8.44 -1.34
C ALA A 106 -7.65 -7.51 -0.30
N PHE A 107 -7.21 -6.24 -0.26
CA PHE A 107 -7.81 -5.20 0.58
C PHE A 107 -9.24 -4.84 0.17
N PHE A 108 -9.58 -4.95 -1.12
CA PHE A 108 -10.97 -4.79 -1.57
C PHE A 108 -11.89 -5.96 -1.18
N ARG A 109 -11.33 -7.18 -1.06
CA ARG A 109 -12.11 -8.37 -0.70
C ARG A 109 -12.27 -8.55 0.80
N TYR A 110 -11.27 -8.17 1.60
CA TYR A 110 -11.25 -8.42 3.04
C TYR A 110 -10.88 -7.16 3.86
N PRO A 111 -11.74 -6.75 4.82
CA PRO A 111 -13.10 -7.25 5.02
C PRO A 111 -14.01 -6.80 3.86
N PRO A 112 -15.02 -7.59 3.47
CA PRO A 112 -15.98 -7.17 2.46
C PRO A 112 -16.71 -5.93 3.00
N ILE A 113 -16.44 -4.77 2.40
CA ILE A 113 -17.13 -3.53 2.73
C ILE A 113 -18.58 -3.68 2.26
N THR A 114 -19.43 -4.17 3.16
CA THR A 114 -20.86 -4.23 2.92
C THR A 114 -21.41 -2.82 3.13
N GLN A 115 -21.66 -2.09 2.04
CA GLN A 115 -22.35 -0.81 2.12
C GLN A 115 -23.80 -1.06 2.57
N ASN A 116 -24.02 -1.09 3.88
CA ASN A 116 -25.36 -1.04 4.45
C ASN A 116 -25.95 0.32 4.11
N ARG A 117 -26.72 0.41 3.02
CA ARG A 117 -27.69 1.50 2.88
C ARG A 117 -28.71 1.28 3.98
N SER A 118 -28.57 1.98 5.10
CA SER A 118 -29.65 2.07 6.07
C SER A 118 -30.87 2.61 5.33
N ARG A 119 -31.95 1.83 5.36
CA ARG A 119 -33.23 2.10 4.70
C ARG A 119 -33.95 3.21 5.49
N ALA A 120 -33.37 4.40 5.57
CA ALA A 120 -33.91 5.55 6.29
C ALA A 120 -35.05 6.26 5.54
N LEU A 121 -35.50 5.75 4.39
CA LEU A 121 -36.55 6.36 3.57
C LEU A 121 -37.90 5.62 3.59
N GLU A 122 -38.03 4.50 4.29
CA GLU A 122 -39.31 3.75 4.27
C GLU A 122 -40.34 4.27 5.30
N ASN A 123 -39.92 5.07 6.28
CA ASN A 123 -40.83 5.61 7.30
C ASN A 123 -41.45 6.97 6.94
N TRP A 124 -41.10 7.59 5.82
CA TRP A 124 -41.64 8.90 5.43
C TRP A 124 -42.97 8.81 4.66
N HIS A 125 -43.32 7.63 4.12
CA HIS A 125 -44.56 7.45 3.35
C HIS A 125 -45.77 7.01 4.19
N ASN A 126 -45.59 6.63 5.46
CA ASN A 126 -46.66 6.11 6.32
C ASN A 126 -47.16 7.09 7.40
N SER A 127 -46.64 8.32 7.47
CA SER A 127 -47.07 9.33 8.46
C SER A 127 -48.07 10.37 7.94
N GLY A 128 -48.53 10.24 6.68
CA GLY A 128 -49.34 11.26 6.01
C GLY A 128 -50.85 11.01 5.89
N SER A 129 -51.42 10.03 6.59
CA SER A 129 -52.85 9.70 6.43
C SER A 129 -53.57 9.44 7.76
N SER A 130 -53.68 10.49 8.60
CA SER A 130 -54.77 10.61 9.58
C SER A 130 -54.90 12.04 10.12
N ALA A 131 -55.61 12.89 9.39
CA ALA A 131 -56.34 14.02 9.97
C ALA A 131 -57.56 14.28 9.09
N GLY A 132 -58.75 14.18 9.69
CA GLY A 132 -60.03 14.45 9.05
C GLY A 132 -60.40 15.92 8.98
#